data_AF-A0A226QQM3-F1
#
_entry.id   AF-A0A226QQM3-F1
#
_cell.length_a   1.000
_cell.length_b   1.000
_cell.length_c   1.000
_cell.angle_alpha   90.00
_cell.angle_beta   90.00
_cell.angle_gamma   90.00
#
_symmetry.space_group_name_H-M   'P 1'
#
loop_
_entity.id
_entity.type
_entity.pdbx_description
1 polymer ?
#
loop_
_entity_poly.entity_id
_entity_poly.type
_entity_poly.pdbx_seq_one_letter_code
_entity_poly.pdbx_strand_id
1 'polypeptide(L)' 'MEIKIGKEMVVKPLSKLKKKHRDRRGIITKIIPDQKYGVRALMKFTDTNRIGKVDVVDLDDLQ' A
#
# COMPACT_ATOMS: atom_id res chain seq x y z
N MET A 1 11.85 -7.12 4.77
CA MET A 1 10.43 -7.03 4.42
C MET A 1 10.29 -7.26 2.91
N GLU A 2 9.46 -8.22 2.49
CA GLU A 2 9.29 -8.54 1.07
C GLU A 2 7.87 -8.18 0.61
N ILE A 3 7.80 -7.36 -0.43
CA ILE A 3 6.54 -6.84 -0.99
C ILE A 3 6.25 -7.60 -2.28
N LYS A 4 5.14 -8.34 -2.28
CA LYS A 4 4.74 -9.25 -3.36
C LYS A 4 3.28 -9.04 -3.72
N ILE A 5 2.96 -9.23 -5.00
CA ILE A 5 1.58 -9.28 -5.47
C ILE A 5 0.87 -10.46 -4.79
N GLY A 6 -0.38 -10.26 -4.38
CA GLY A 6 -1.17 -11.23 -3.63
C GLY A 6 -0.94 -11.20 -2.12
N LYS A 7 0.07 -10.47 -1.63
CA LYS A 7 0.32 -10.32 -0.19
C LYS A 7 -0.67 -9.32 0.42
N GLU A 8 -1.24 -9.67 1.56
CA GLU A 8 -2.01 -8.76 2.38
C GLU A 8 -1.08 -7.95 3.31
N MET A 9 -1.32 -6.66 3.39
CA MET A 9 -0.46 -5.70 4.09
C MET A 9 -1.29 -4.57 4.70
N VAL A 10 -0.66 -3.77 5.55
CA VAL A 10 -1.26 -2.57 6.15
C VAL A 10 -0.53 -1.31 5.69
N VAL A 11 -1.27 -0.22 5.49
CA VAL A 11 -0.71 1.07 5.11
C VAL A 11 -0.31 1.86 6.36
N LYS A 12 0.99 2.00 6.60
CA LYS A 12 1.62 2.72 7.72
C LYS A 12 2.57 3.81 7.20
N PRO A 13 2.04 4.93 6.67
CA PRO A 13 2.87 6.00 6.14
C PRO A 13 3.64 6.72 7.25
N LEU A 14 4.93 6.98 7.02
CA LEU A 14 5.78 7.75 7.94
C LEU A 14 5.31 9.21 8.08
N SER A 15 4.78 9.79 7.00
CA SER A 15 4.29 11.16 7.00
C SER A 15 2.95 11.28 7.70
N LYS A 16 2.90 12.13 8.74
CA LYS A 16 1.66 12.47 9.47
C LYS A 16 0.58 13.12 8.60
N LEU A 17 0.94 13.68 7.44
CA LEU A 17 -0.01 14.30 6.50
C LEU A 17 -0.78 13.29 5.64
N LYS A 18 -0.23 12.08 5.44
CA LYS A 18 -0.87 11.02 4.65
C LYS A 18 -1.95 10.31 5.47
N LYS A 19 -3.19 10.85 5.44
CA LYS A 19 -4.32 10.34 6.24
C LYS A 19 -5.25 9.38 5.49
N LYS A 20 -5.43 9.55 4.17
CA LYS A 20 -6.49 8.88 3.39
C LYS A 20 -6.53 7.36 3.49
N HIS A 21 -5.37 6.73 3.50
CA HIS A 21 -5.24 5.27 3.51
C HIS A 21 -4.57 4.72 4.77
N ARG A 22 -4.24 5.58 5.74
CA ARG A 22 -3.53 5.18 6.95
C ARG A 22 -4.31 4.12 7.71
N ASP A 23 -3.58 3.12 8.21
CA ASP A 23 -4.07 1.97 8.99
C ASP A 23 -5.03 1.04 8.23
N ARG A 24 -5.20 1.23 6.91
CA ARG A 24 -6.05 0.36 6.09
C ARG A 24 -5.28 -0.87 5.65
N ARG A 25 -6.00 -2.00 5.62
CA ARG A 25 -5.50 -3.29 5.16
C ARG A 25 -5.96 -3.61 3.75
N GLY A 26 -5.23 -4.46 3.07
CA GLY A 26 -5.49 -4.75 1.66
C GLY A 26 -4.45 -5.62 1.02
N ILE A 27 -4.79 -6.09 -0.17
CA ILE A 27 -3.97 -7.03 -0.94
C ILE A 27 -3.30 -6.26 -2.08
N ILE A 28 -1.99 -6.43 -2.24
CA ILE A 28 -1.28 -5.85 -3.38
C ILE A 28 -1.70 -6.56 -4.66
N THR A 29 -2.22 -5.81 -5.62
CA THR A 29 -2.64 -6.35 -6.93
C THR A 29 -1.62 -6.07 -8.03
N LYS A 30 -0.86 -4.98 -7.93
CA LYS A 30 0.16 -4.61 -8.93
C LYS A 30 1.22 -3.72 -8.31
N ILE A 31 2.47 -3.87 -8.75
CA ILE A 31 3.57 -2.96 -8.42
C ILE A 31 3.85 -2.10 -9.65
N ILE A 32 3.95 -0.79 -9.47
CA ILE A 32 4.15 0.22 -10.51
C ILE A 32 5.41 1.02 -10.14
N PRO A 33 6.55 0.77 -10.81
CA PRO A 33 7.72 1.61 -10.67
C PRO A 33 7.45 2.98 -11.33
N ASP A 34 7.69 4.06 -10.59
CA ASP A 34 7.63 5.44 -11.10
C ASP A 34 9.03 6.07 -10.99
N GLN A 35 9.51 6.65 -12.09
CA GLN A 35 10.86 7.24 -12.16
C GLN A 35 11.01 8.51 -11.31
N LYS A 36 9.90 9.20 -10.99
CA LYS A 36 9.89 10.50 -10.30
C LYS A 36 9.47 10.38 -8.83
N TYR A 37 8.57 9.45 -8.51
CA TYR A 37 7.97 9.33 -7.18
C TYR A 37 8.26 7.99 -6.47
N GLY A 38 9.14 7.15 -7.04
CA GLY A 38 9.51 5.86 -6.47
C GLY A 38 8.52 4.73 -6.78
N VAL A 39 8.60 3.63 -6.06
CA VAL A 39 7.75 2.46 -6.34
C VAL A 39 6.39 2.63 -5.64
N ARG A 40 5.31 2.44 -6.41
CA ARG A 40 3.93 2.42 -5.92
C ARG A 40 3.30 1.05 -6.07
N ALA A 41 2.32 0.76 -5.24
CA ALA A 41 1.47 -0.43 -5.35
C ALA A 41 0.02 -0.03 -5.60
N LEU A 42 -0.67 -0.79 -6.46
CA LEU A 42 -2.11 -0.89 -6.43
C LEU A 42 -2.50 -1.91 -5.38
N MET A 43 -3.42 -1.52 -4.51
CA MET A 43 -3.88 -2.31 -3.38
C MET A 43 -5.41 -2.36 -3.40
N LYS A 44 -5.97 -3.56 -3.31
CA LYS A 44 -7.40 -3.75 -3.09
C LYS A 44 -7.65 -3.76 -1.59
N PHE A 45 -8.34 -2.74 -1.07
CA PHE A 45 -8.60 -2.62 0.36
C PHE A 45 -9.70 -3.58 0.79
N THR A 46 -9.48 -4.30 1.90
CA THR A 46 -10.40 -5.34 2.40
C THR A 46 -11.69 -4.77 2.98
N ASP A 47 -11.65 -3.55 3.50
CA ASP A 47 -12.80 -2.85 4.09
C ASP A 47 -13.87 -2.43 3.07
N THR A 48 -13.46 -2.10 1.84
CA THR A 48 -14.30 -1.42 0.84
C THR A 48 -14.29 -2.12 -0.51
N ASN A 49 -13.45 -3.14 -0.69
CA ASN A 49 -13.19 -3.80 -1.97
C ASN A 49 -12.74 -2.88 -3.12
N ARG A 50 -12.41 -1.61 -2.82
CA ARG A 50 -11.94 -0.63 -3.80
C ARG A 50 -10.44 -0.72 -3.98
N ILE A 51 -9.98 -0.36 -5.16
CA ILE A 51 -8.55 -0.29 -5.48
C ILE A 51 -8.05 1.14 -5.22
N GLY A 52 -6.93 1.27 -4.53
CA GLY A 52 -6.19 2.52 -4.41
C GLY A 52 -4.71 2.36 -4.72
N LYS A 53 -4.06 3.51 -4.94
CA LYS A 53 -2.60 3.61 -5.09
C LYS A 53 -2.00 3.98 -3.74
N VAL A 54 -0.96 3.27 -3.35
CA VAL A 54 -0.19 3.51 -2.12
C VAL A 54 1.29 3.45 -2.45
N ASP A 55 2.11 4.20 -1.71
CA ASP A 55 3.56 4.13 -1.88
C ASP A 55 4.06 2.86 -1.19
N VAL A 56 4.96 2.12 -1.84
CA VAL A 56 5.49 0.83 -1.34
C VAL A 56 6.21 1.02 0.01
N VAL A 57 6.85 2.16 0.21
CA VAL A 57 7.54 2.53 1.45
C VAL A 57 6.60 2.81 2.63
N ASP A 58 5.30 3.01 2.35
CA ASP A 58 4.28 3.21 3.38
C ASP A 58 3.60 1.88 3.77
N LEU A 59 4.05 0.73 3.27
CA LEU A 59 3.46 -0.57 3.56
C LEU A 59 4.22 -1.28 4.68
N ASP A 60 3.47 -1.91 5.58
CA ASP A 60 3.97 -2.74 6.67
C ASP A 60 3.29 -4.12 6.67
N ASP A 61 3.93 -5.10 7.32
CA ASP A 61 3.38 -6.44 7.48
C ASP A 61 2.24 -6.41 8.50
N LEU A 62 1.30 -7.35 8.37
CA LEU A 62 0.28 -7.56 9.39
C LEU A 62 0.98 -8.18 10.60
N GLN A 63 1.14 -7.41 11.68
CA GLN A 63 1.55 -7.92 12.99
C GLN A 63 0.52 -8.91 13.54
#